data_AF-A0A965SCX0-F1
#
_entry.id   AF-A0A965SCX0-F1
#
_cell.length_a   1.000
_cell.length_b   1.000
_cell.length_c   1.000
_cell.angle_alpha   90.00
_cell.angle_beta   90.00
_cell.angle_gamma   90.00
#
_symmetry.space_group_name_H-M   'P 1'
#
loop_
_entity.id
_entity.type
_entity.pdbx_description
1 polymer ?
#
loop_
_entity_poly.entity_id
_entity_poly.type
_entity_poly.pdbx_seq_one_letter_code
_entity_poly.pdbx_strand_id
1 'polypeptide(L)'
;MRWPPRVGRRSTPRWPSSWARQPPATGISERVARDLRCPCRAPARRSPAAHGDFERFTEAQLLWDRAMASGIASSVAERQVVALMGSGHLRFGHGVPHQLRDLGVQRIYSLIPWDAEEDCTDLREGFADAVAAPI
;
A
#
# COMPACT_ATOMS: atom_id res chain seq x y z
N MET A 1 -32.72 24.87 -30.22
CA MET A 1 -32.97 24.76 -28.76
C MET A 1 -31.67 25.08 -28.04
N ARG A 2 -31.67 26.14 -27.22
CA ARG A 2 -30.48 26.76 -26.63
C ARG A 2 -30.50 26.48 -25.12
N TRP A 3 -29.43 25.91 -24.58
CA TRP A 3 -29.31 25.61 -23.15
C TRP A 3 -29.14 26.91 -22.34
N PRO A 4 -29.74 27.07 -21.14
CA PRO A 4 -29.53 28.26 -20.31
C PRO A 4 -28.12 28.28 -19.70
N PRO A 5 -27.56 29.45 -19.32
CA PRO A 5 -26.23 29.51 -18.74
C PRO A 5 -26.21 28.82 -17.37
N ARG A 6 -25.14 28.08 -17.09
CA ARG A 6 -24.93 27.40 -15.80
C ARG A 6 -24.73 28.44 -14.69
N VAL A 7 -25.79 28.77 -13.97
CA VAL A 7 -25.67 29.40 -12.65
C VAL A 7 -25.70 28.29 -11.60
N GLY A 8 -24.50 27.88 -11.20
CA GLY A 8 -24.28 26.97 -10.09
C GLY A 8 -22.83 27.10 -9.69
N ARG A 9 -22.56 27.79 -8.56
CA ARG A 9 -21.23 27.76 -7.93
C ARG A 9 -20.85 26.29 -7.77
N ARG A 10 -19.70 25.89 -8.33
CA ARG A 10 -19.10 24.59 -8.01
C ARG A 10 -18.82 24.62 -6.51
N SER A 11 -19.69 23.98 -5.73
CA SER A 11 -19.38 23.62 -4.36
C SER A 11 -18.21 22.64 -4.44
N THR A 12 -17.03 23.10 -4.05
CA THR A 12 -15.94 22.19 -3.75
C THR A 12 -16.41 21.27 -2.62
N PRO A 13 -16.25 19.94 -2.73
CA PRO A 13 -16.54 19.04 -1.61
C PRO A 13 -15.73 19.50 -0.40
N ARG A 14 -16.43 19.97 0.64
CA ARG A 14 -15.78 20.46 1.86
C ARG A 14 -15.50 19.25 2.74
N TRP A 15 -14.38 18.59 2.48
CA TRP A 15 -13.87 17.52 3.32
C TRP A 15 -13.73 18.00 4.78
N PRO A 16 -14.11 17.20 5.79
CA PRO A 16 -13.92 17.59 7.18
C PRO A 16 -12.42 17.84 7.44
N SER A 17 -12.09 18.91 8.18
CA SER A 17 -10.69 19.27 8.45
C SER A 17 -9.91 18.21 9.23
N SER A 18 -10.60 17.26 9.87
CA SER A 18 -10.02 16.06 10.48
C SER A 18 -9.45 15.07 9.46
N TRP A 19 -9.90 15.11 8.20
CA TRP A 19 -9.42 14.24 7.11
C TRP A 19 -8.26 14.89 6.35
N ALA A 20 -8.16 16.22 6.40
CA ALA A 20 -7.05 16.99 5.83
C ALA A 20 -5.78 16.92 6.71
N ARG A 21 -5.92 16.56 7.98
CA ARG A 21 -4.78 16.22 8.84
C ARG A 21 -4.33 14.81 8.50
N GLN A 22 -3.35 14.71 7.59
CA GLN A 22 -2.45 13.55 7.61
C GLN A 22 -1.94 13.43 9.05
N PRO A 23 -2.12 12.29 9.74
CA PRO A 23 -1.42 12.09 11.01
C PRO A 23 0.06 12.35 10.73
N PRO A 24 0.77 13.12 11.58
CA PRO A 24 2.16 13.39 11.32
C PRO A 24 2.85 12.03 11.18
N ALA A 25 3.71 11.89 10.16
CA ALA A 25 4.43 10.66 9.87
C ALA A 25 5.43 10.28 11.00
N THR A 26 5.32 10.87 12.19
CA THR A 26 6.28 10.84 13.30
C THR A 26 5.99 9.76 14.34
N GLY A 27 5.39 8.64 13.94
CA GLY A 27 5.19 7.51 14.87
C GLY A 27 5.28 6.13 14.23
N ILE A 28 4.94 6.01 12.95
CA ILE A 28 5.02 4.75 12.21
C ILE A 28 6.42 4.63 11.58
N SER A 29 6.92 5.72 10.95
CA SER A 29 8.25 5.75 10.33
C SER A 29 9.38 5.52 11.34
N GLU A 30 9.32 6.13 12.53
CA GLU A 30 10.35 5.99 13.57
C GLU A 30 10.34 4.63 14.28
N ARG A 31 9.16 4.00 14.44
CA ARG A 31 9.04 2.64 15.00
C ARG A 31 9.53 1.60 14.01
N VAL A 32 9.12 1.74 12.75
CA VAL A 32 9.60 0.89 11.65
C VAL A 32 11.10 1.07 11.49
N ALA A 33 11.62 2.30 11.47
CA ALA A 33 13.06 2.58 11.44
C ALA A 33 13.81 2.06 12.68
N ARG A 34 13.12 1.88 13.81
CA ARG A 34 13.68 1.34 15.06
C ARG A 34 13.75 -0.19 15.03
N ASP A 35 12.75 -0.86 14.48
CA ASP A 35 12.76 -2.31 14.24
C ASP A 35 13.73 -2.70 13.11
N LEU A 36 13.97 -1.78 12.17
CA LEU A 36 14.92 -1.92 11.06
C LEU A 36 16.38 -1.58 11.41
N ARG A 37 16.72 -1.49 12.71
CA ARG A 37 18.13 -1.47 13.12
C ARG A 37 18.76 -2.85 12.99
N CYS A 38 18.83 -3.33 11.77
CA CYS A 38 19.79 -4.36 11.37
C CYS A 38 21.13 -3.66 11.11
N PRO A 39 22.25 -4.13 11.68
CA PRO A 39 23.57 -3.53 11.46
C PRO A 39 24.13 -3.95 10.10
N CYS A 40 23.50 -3.52 9.01
CA CYS A 40 24.08 -3.67 7.68
C CYS A 40 24.96 -2.45 7.39
N ARG A 41 26.25 -2.60 7.67
CA ARG A 41 27.31 -1.67 7.28
C ARG A 41 27.27 -1.53 5.75
N ALA A 42 26.95 -0.34 5.24
CA ALA A 42 26.92 -0.09 3.80
C ALA A 42 28.29 -0.43 3.17
N PRO A 43 28.39 -1.31 2.16
CA PRO A 43 29.61 -1.45 1.41
C PRO A 43 29.75 -0.30 0.42
N ALA A 44 30.99 0.17 0.28
CA ALA A 44 31.41 1.20 -0.64
C ALA A 44 31.13 0.83 -2.11
N ARG A 45 30.91 1.89 -2.90
CA ARG A 45 30.65 1.96 -4.35
C ARG A 45 31.25 0.82 -5.19
N ARG A 46 30.40 0.11 -5.95
CA ARG A 46 30.78 -0.58 -7.21
C ARG A 46 29.52 -0.90 -8.04
N SER A 47 29.56 -0.67 -9.35
CA SER A 47 28.49 -1.09 -10.31
C SER A 47 28.97 -2.25 -11.19
N PRO A 48 28.05 -3.16 -11.55
CA PRO A 48 27.51 -3.23 -12.91
C PRO A 48 26.01 -2.89 -12.87
N ALA A 49 25.62 -1.84 -13.56
CA ALA A 49 24.47 -0.97 -13.24
C ALA A 49 23.06 -1.51 -13.57
N ALA A 50 22.79 -2.80 -13.41
CA ALA A 50 21.43 -3.36 -13.58
C ALA A 50 21.03 -4.28 -12.41
N HIS A 51 21.91 -5.22 -12.04
CA HIS A 51 21.79 -6.10 -10.86
C HIS A 51 22.13 -5.41 -9.52
N GLY A 52 22.12 -4.09 -9.47
CA GLY A 52 22.16 -3.38 -8.19
C GLY A 52 20.92 -2.54 -7.96
N ASP A 53 20.22 -2.19 -9.03
CA ASP A 53 19.10 -1.24 -8.97
C ASP A 53 17.78 -1.98 -8.80
N PHE A 54 17.65 -3.19 -9.35
CA PHE A 54 16.52 -4.08 -9.07
C PHE A 54 16.50 -4.54 -7.60
N GLU A 55 17.66 -4.87 -7.05
CA GLU A 55 17.83 -5.31 -5.67
C GLU A 55 17.51 -4.16 -4.73
N ARG A 56 18.05 -2.96 -4.98
CA ARG A 56 17.72 -1.75 -4.22
C ARG A 56 16.23 -1.40 -4.30
N PHE A 57 15.63 -1.56 -5.48
CA PHE A 57 14.19 -1.38 -5.64
C PHE A 57 13.42 -2.39 -4.81
N THR A 58 13.80 -3.67 -4.86
CA THR A 58 13.17 -4.75 -4.08
C THR A 58 13.30 -4.51 -2.58
N GLU A 59 14.49 -4.12 -2.10
CA GLU A 59 14.72 -3.74 -0.70
C GLU A 59 13.84 -2.57 -0.27
N ALA A 60 13.69 -1.55 -1.14
CA ALA A 60 12.78 -0.45 -0.88
C ALA A 60 11.32 -0.93 -0.80
N GLN A 61 10.87 -1.81 -1.70
CA GLN A 61 9.51 -2.37 -1.65
C GLN A 61 9.27 -3.14 -0.35
N LEU A 62 10.21 -4.00 0.07
CA LEU A 62 10.12 -4.75 1.33
C LEU A 62 10.07 -3.82 2.55
N LEU A 63 10.86 -2.74 2.52
CA LEU A 63 10.85 -1.70 3.55
C LEU A 63 9.47 -1.03 3.63
N TRP A 64 8.90 -0.64 2.49
CA TRP A 64 7.56 -0.05 2.43
C TRP A 64 6.47 -1.01 2.90
N ASP A 65 6.54 -2.28 2.51
CA ASP A 65 5.60 -3.32 2.95
C ASP A 65 5.60 -3.47 4.47
N ARG A 66 6.79 -3.55 5.08
CA ARG A 66 6.92 -3.62 6.53
C ARG A 66 6.37 -2.36 7.19
N ALA A 67 6.67 -1.19 6.64
CA ALA A 67 6.21 0.07 7.20
C ALA A 67 4.67 0.17 7.24
N MET A 68 4.02 -0.17 6.14
CA MET A 68 2.56 -0.19 6.04
C MET A 68 1.95 -1.24 6.98
N ALA A 69 2.50 -2.46 6.99
CA ALA A 69 2.01 -3.54 7.84
C ALA A 69 2.11 -3.20 9.33
N SER A 70 3.24 -2.65 9.80
CA SER A 70 3.39 -2.21 11.19
C SER A 70 2.41 -1.10 11.55
N GLY A 71 2.17 -0.16 10.63
CA GLY A 71 1.15 0.89 10.80
C GLY A 71 -0.24 0.31 11.01
N ILE A 72 -0.64 -0.66 10.17
CA ILE A 72 -1.93 -1.35 10.27
C ILE A 72 -2.00 -2.17 11.57
N ALA A 73 -0.99 -2.99 11.85
CA ALA A 73 -0.94 -3.87 13.02
C ALA A 73 -1.08 -3.10 14.35
N SER A 74 -0.58 -1.85 14.40
CA SER A 74 -0.75 -0.98 15.57
C SER A 74 -2.19 -0.56 15.87
N SER A 75 -3.11 -0.74 14.90
CA SER A 75 -4.50 -0.27 14.98
C SER A 75 -5.55 -1.38 14.97
N VAL A 76 -5.23 -2.60 14.54
CA VAL A 76 -6.22 -3.68 14.34
C VAL A 76 -6.78 -4.27 15.63
N ALA A 77 -6.14 -4.05 16.77
CA ALA A 77 -6.64 -4.51 18.07
C ALA A 77 -7.91 -3.76 18.51
N GLU A 78 -8.00 -2.47 18.18
CA GLU A 78 -9.05 -1.57 18.68
C GLU A 78 -10.17 -1.31 17.66
N ARG A 79 -9.90 -1.55 16.37
CA ARG A 79 -10.81 -1.17 15.28
C ARG A 79 -10.55 -1.98 14.02
N GLN A 80 -11.58 -2.06 13.17
CA GLN A 80 -11.41 -2.52 11.81
C GLN A 80 -10.65 -1.46 10.99
N VAL A 81 -9.67 -1.91 10.23
CA VAL A 81 -8.81 -1.05 9.41
C VAL A 81 -9.07 -1.35 7.94
N VAL A 82 -9.30 -0.30 7.15
CA VAL A 82 -9.28 -0.34 5.68
C VAL A 82 -8.07 0.45 5.24
N ALA A 83 -7.16 -0.19 4.50
CA ALA A 83 -5.94 0.42 4.00
C ALA A 83 -5.98 0.48 2.47
N LEU A 84 -5.65 1.64 1.92
CA LEU A 84 -5.51 1.86 0.48
C LEU A 84 -4.03 1.89 0.13
N MET A 85 -3.62 1.02 -0.81
CA MET A 85 -2.24 0.90 -1.25
C MET A 85 -2.19 0.34 -2.68
N GLY A 86 -1.02 0.44 -3.32
CA GLY A 86 -0.82 -0.10 -4.66
C GLY A 86 -1.03 -1.62 -4.71
N SER A 87 -1.60 -2.12 -5.81
CA SER A 87 -1.91 -3.55 -6.00
C SER A 87 -0.67 -4.44 -5.87
N GLY A 88 0.51 -3.97 -6.29
CA GLY A 88 1.77 -4.69 -6.14
C GLY A 88 2.12 -5.07 -4.69
N HIS A 89 1.62 -4.32 -3.70
CA HIS A 89 1.80 -4.62 -2.28
C HIS A 89 0.84 -5.69 -1.74
N LEU A 90 -0.13 -6.12 -2.56
CA LEU A 90 -1.20 -7.06 -2.20
C LEU A 90 -1.17 -8.34 -3.02
N ARG A 91 -0.81 -8.25 -4.31
CA ARG A 91 -0.83 -9.37 -5.27
C ARG A 91 -0.11 -10.60 -4.71
N PHE A 92 -0.75 -11.76 -4.81
CA PHE A 92 -0.23 -13.05 -4.35
C PHE A 92 0.05 -13.13 -2.84
N GLY A 93 -0.36 -12.10 -2.08
CA GLY A 93 -0.10 -12.00 -0.65
C GLY A 93 1.37 -11.84 -0.27
N HIS A 94 2.27 -11.45 -1.19
CA HIS A 94 3.72 -11.36 -0.93
C HIS A 94 4.19 -10.07 -0.25
N GLY A 95 3.43 -8.98 -0.34
CA GLY A 95 3.80 -7.69 0.25
C GLY A 95 3.25 -7.50 1.66
N VAL A 96 2.40 -6.51 1.84
CA VAL A 96 1.78 -6.17 3.14
C VAL A 96 1.05 -7.34 3.80
N PRO A 97 0.27 -8.19 3.09
CA PRO A 97 -0.37 -9.35 3.72
C PRO A 97 0.63 -10.34 4.33
N HIS A 98 1.80 -10.56 3.69
CA HIS A 98 2.86 -11.39 4.25
C HIS A 98 3.41 -10.79 5.55
N GLN A 99 3.71 -9.49 5.54
CA GLN A 99 4.23 -8.77 6.71
C GLN A 99 3.22 -8.71 7.87
N LEU A 100 1.93 -8.60 7.57
CA LEU A 100 0.87 -8.63 8.57
C LEU A 100 0.78 -10.00 9.26
N ARG A 101 0.91 -11.10 8.50
CA ARG A 101 0.95 -12.46 9.07
C ARG A 101 2.18 -12.65 9.97
N ASP A 102 3.34 -12.15 9.56
CA ASP A 102 4.56 -12.13 10.39
C ASP A 102 4.35 -11.34 11.70
N LEU A 103 3.58 -10.26 11.67
CA LEU A 103 3.18 -9.48 12.85
C LEU A 103 2.04 -10.11 13.67
N GLY A 104 1.58 -11.32 13.32
CA GLY A 104 0.51 -12.05 14.02
C GLY A 104 -0.91 -11.64 13.65
N VAL A 105 -1.09 -10.78 12.65
CA VAL A 105 -2.42 -10.41 12.13
C VAL A 105 -2.86 -11.45 11.11
N GLN A 106 -3.92 -12.21 11.42
CA GLN A 106 -4.37 -13.30 10.54
C GLN A 106 -5.63 -12.98 9.73
N ARG A 107 -6.50 -12.11 10.25
CA ARG A 107 -7.74 -11.71 9.57
C ARG A 107 -7.45 -10.59 8.58
N ILE A 108 -6.95 -10.96 7.41
CA ILE A 108 -6.57 -10.06 6.32
C ILE A 108 -7.44 -10.39 5.11
N TYR A 109 -8.01 -9.37 4.48
CA TYR A 109 -8.73 -9.50 3.22
C TYR A 109 -8.22 -8.44 2.24
N SER A 110 -7.94 -8.87 1.01
CA SER A 110 -7.42 -8.07 -0.08
C SER A 110 -8.46 -7.96 -1.20
N LEU A 111 -8.71 -6.73 -1.63
CA LEU A 111 -9.56 -6.42 -2.77
C LEU A 111 -8.72 -5.65 -3.79
N ILE A 112 -8.56 -6.20 -4.99
CA ILE A 112 -7.75 -5.61 -6.06
C ILE A 112 -8.65 -5.30 -7.27
N PRO A 113 -8.65 -4.06 -7.80
CA PRO A 113 -9.30 -3.77 -9.08
C PRO A 113 -8.69 -4.62 -10.20
N TRP A 114 -9.55 -5.21 -11.03
CA TRP A 114 -9.16 -5.99 -12.20
C TRP A 114 -9.54 -5.21 -13.46
N ASP A 115 -8.58 -4.97 -14.34
CA ASP A 115 -8.84 -4.25 -15.59
C ASP A 115 -9.38 -5.21 -16.65
N ALA A 116 -10.20 -4.71 -17.58
CA ALA A 116 -10.80 -5.56 -18.63
C ALA A 116 -9.74 -6.04 -19.64
N GLU A 117 -8.64 -5.30 -19.74
CA GLU A 117 -7.50 -5.55 -20.61
C GLU A 117 -6.43 -6.46 -19.97
N GLU A 118 -6.53 -6.75 -18.66
CA GLU A 118 -5.62 -7.68 -17.98
C GLU A 118 -5.97 -9.13 -18.39
N ASP A 119 -4.94 -9.96 -18.61
CA ASP A 119 -5.15 -11.34 -19.08
C ASP A 119 -5.77 -12.20 -17.97
N CYS A 120 -6.92 -12.81 -18.26
CA CYS A 120 -7.57 -13.76 -17.36
C CYS A 120 -6.65 -14.89 -16.90
N THR A 121 -5.59 -15.24 -17.65
CA THR A 121 -4.61 -16.24 -17.21
C THR A 121 -3.76 -15.79 -16.02
N ASP A 122 -3.63 -14.48 -15.80
CA ASP A 122 -2.91 -13.91 -14.65
C ASP A 122 -3.77 -13.91 -13.37
N LEU A 123 -5.10 -14.04 -13.51
CA LEU A 123 -6.03 -14.20 -12.39
C LEU A 123 -5.99 -15.62 -11.85
N ARG A 124 -4.92 -15.91 -11.11
CA ARG A 124 -4.65 -17.23 -10.52
C ARG A 124 -5.04 -17.30 -9.05
N GLU A 125 -5.17 -18.52 -8.54
CA GLU A 125 -5.34 -18.76 -7.12
C GLU A 125 -4.25 -18.03 -6.31
N GLY A 126 -4.70 -17.38 -5.23
CA GLY A 126 -3.84 -16.58 -4.36
C GLY A 126 -3.62 -15.15 -4.82
N PHE A 127 -4.03 -14.74 -6.03
CA PHE A 127 -3.84 -13.37 -6.53
C PHE A 127 -4.35 -12.29 -5.55
N ALA A 128 -5.59 -12.44 -5.08
CA ALA A 128 -6.23 -11.65 -4.02
C ALA A 128 -7.42 -12.45 -3.45
N ASP A 129 -8.00 -11.98 -2.34
CA ASP A 129 -9.22 -12.60 -1.78
C ASP A 129 -10.46 -12.27 -2.62
N ALA A 130 -10.48 -11.10 -3.23
CA ALA A 130 -11.49 -10.70 -4.20
C ALA A 130 -10.90 -9.74 -5.25
N VAL A 131 -11.52 -9.75 -6.43
CA VAL A 131 -11.26 -8.76 -7.47
C VAL A 131 -12.53 -8.01 -7.84
N ALA A 132 -12.38 -6.72 -8.19
CA ALA A 132 -13.48 -5.89 -8.68
C ALA A 132 -13.21 -5.51 -10.13
N ALA A 133 -13.99 -6.08 -11.04
CA ALA A 133 -13.96 -5.73 -12.46
C ALA A 133 -14.96 -4.59 -12.77
N PRO A 134 -14.65 -3.70 -13.72
CA PRO A 134 -15.63 -2.75 -14.23
C PRO A 134 -16.84 -3.49 -14.85
N ILE A 135 -18.02 -2.91 -14.66
CA ILE A 135 -19.33 -3.36 -15.20
C ILE A 135 -19.63 -2.73 -16.55
#